data_AF-A0A453KRG6-F1
#
_entry.id   AF-A0A453KRG6-F1
#
_cell.length_a   1.000
_cell.length_b   1.000
_cell.length_c   1.000
_cell.angle_alpha   90.00
_cell.angle_beta   90.00
_cell.angle_gamma   90.00
#
_symmetry.space_group_name_H-M   'P 1'
#
loop_
_entity.id
_entity.type
_entity.pdbx_description
1 polymer ?
#
loop_
_entity_poly.entity_id
_entity_poly.type
_entity_poly.pdbx_seq_one_letter_code
_entity_poly.pdbx_strand_id
1 'polypeptide(L)'
;MKSYQHRKKTKINLKTKLLKRVEESPSWVKAFLGYFEVPSMDIISKRLFFFAFIAGWSIATSAENGPAFQLAISLFSCIYFLNDKMKNLLRASTTGFGVLVGGWIVGSMLVPLIPTFIIPPTWSLELLTSLVAYVFLFLGSTYLK
;
A
#
# COMPACT_ATOMS: atom_id res chain seq x y z
N MET A 1 20.58 -51.78 -2.24
CA MET A 1 20.58 -50.42 -1.64
C MET A 1 21.51 -49.53 -2.47
N LYS A 2 21.02 -48.43 -3.08
CA LYS A 2 21.81 -47.24 -3.57
C LYS A 2 21.13 -46.45 -4.72
N SER A 3 19.81 -46.22 -4.70
CA SER A 3 19.23 -45.26 -5.67
C SER A 3 18.00 -44.49 -5.16
N TYR A 4 18.05 -44.06 -3.89
CA TYR A 4 17.00 -43.20 -3.30
C TYR A 4 17.55 -41.91 -2.68
N GLN A 5 18.81 -41.54 -2.96
CA GLN A 5 19.43 -40.32 -2.44
C GLN A 5 19.36 -39.13 -3.40
N HIS A 6 18.84 -39.31 -4.62
CA HIS A 6 18.72 -38.21 -5.60
C HIS A 6 17.49 -37.32 -5.42
N ARG A 7 16.74 -37.48 -4.31
CA ARG A 7 15.62 -36.59 -3.91
C ARG A 7 16.09 -35.43 -3.02
N LYS A 8 17.38 -35.09 -3.03
CA LYS A 8 17.90 -33.86 -2.42
C LYS A 8 18.17 -32.83 -3.52
N LYS A 9 17.46 -31.70 -3.46
CA LYS A 9 17.59 -30.49 -4.29
C LYS A 9 16.80 -30.46 -5.60
N THR A 10 15.48 -30.42 -5.51
CA THR A 10 14.76 -29.47 -6.37
C THR A 10 14.51 -28.23 -5.54
N LYS A 11 15.50 -27.33 -5.49
CA LYS A 11 15.26 -25.95 -5.06
C LYS A 11 14.30 -25.38 -6.10
N ILE A 12 13.00 -25.47 -5.82
CA ILE A 12 11.94 -24.88 -6.64
C ILE A 12 12.27 -23.39 -6.71
N ASN A 13 12.83 -23.02 -7.84
CA ASN A 13 13.34 -21.69 -8.10
C ASN A 13 12.13 -20.84 -8.55
N LEU A 14 11.18 -20.68 -7.63
CA LEU A 14 9.94 -19.91 -7.84
C LEU A 14 10.26 -18.49 -8.32
N LYS A 15 11.37 -17.94 -7.83
CA LYS A 15 11.89 -16.61 -8.21
C LYS A 15 12.21 -16.51 -9.70
N THR A 16 12.86 -17.53 -10.30
CA THR A 16 13.21 -17.53 -11.73
C THR A 16 11.99 -17.81 -12.63
N LYS A 17 11.00 -18.59 -12.16
CA LYS A 17 9.73 -18.76 -12.89
C LYS A 17 8.86 -17.51 -12.85
N LEU A 18 8.86 -16.76 -11.74
CA LEU A 18 8.18 -15.46 -11.64
C LEU A 18 8.88 -14.41 -12.50
N LEU A 19 10.22 -14.35 -12.48
CA LEU A 19 11.00 -13.47 -13.36
C LEU A 19 10.74 -13.75 -14.84
N LYS A 20 10.72 -15.02 -15.26
CA LYS A 20 10.36 -15.40 -16.64
C LYS A 20 8.93 -15.01 -17.00
N ARG A 21 7.96 -15.17 -16.08
CA ARG A 21 6.59 -14.71 -16.31
C ARG A 21 6.45 -13.20 -16.36
N VAL A 22 7.31 -12.45 -15.67
CA VAL A 22 7.35 -10.97 -15.72
C VAL A 22 8.02 -10.49 -17.01
N GLU A 23 9.05 -11.18 -17.50
CA GLU A 23 9.65 -10.92 -18.82
C GLU A 23 8.69 -11.21 -19.97
N GLU A 24 7.85 -12.24 -19.85
CA GLU A 24 6.77 -12.57 -20.79
C GLU A 24 5.43 -11.90 -20.48
N SER A 25 5.35 -11.05 -19.45
CA SER A 25 4.09 -10.37 -19.13
C SER A 25 3.78 -9.25 -20.13
N PRO A 26 2.49 -9.07 -20.50
CA PRO A 26 2.05 -8.17 -21.55
C PRO A 26 2.55 -6.74 -21.35
N SER A 27 2.76 -6.00 -22.43
CA SER A 27 3.36 -4.65 -22.47
C SER A 27 2.77 -3.68 -21.44
N TRP A 28 1.49 -3.85 -21.09
CA TRP A 28 0.84 -3.08 -20.03
C TRP A 28 1.46 -3.34 -18.64
N VAL A 29 1.79 -4.58 -18.25
CA VAL A 29 2.41 -4.90 -16.94
C VAL A 29 3.79 -4.29 -16.84
N LYS A 30 4.56 -4.31 -17.94
CA LYS A 30 5.87 -3.63 -18.00
C LYS A 30 5.73 -2.11 -17.89
N ALA A 31 4.68 -1.52 -18.49
CA ALA A 31 4.36 -0.11 -18.29
C ALA A 31 3.97 0.19 -16.84
N PHE A 32 3.10 -0.63 -16.22
CA PHE A 32 2.73 -0.52 -14.80
C PHE A 32 3.94 -0.66 -13.86
N LEU A 33 4.83 -1.62 -14.12
CA LEU A 33 6.08 -1.79 -13.38
C LEU A 33 7.08 -0.65 -13.64
N GLY A 34 7.08 -0.05 -14.83
CA GLY A 34 7.90 1.13 -15.15
C GLY A 34 7.47 2.40 -14.41
N TYR A 35 6.19 2.49 -14.03
CA TYR A 35 5.67 3.50 -13.11
C TYR A 35 5.94 3.17 -11.63
N PHE A 36 6.25 1.91 -11.31
CA PHE A 36 6.46 1.40 -9.96
C PHE A 36 7.96 1.28 -9.64
N GLU A 37 8.59 2.35 -9.15
CA GLU A 37 10.01 2.30 -8.78
C GLU A 37 10.16 1.83 -7.34
N VAL A 38 10.57 0.56 -7.15
CA VAL A 38 10.79 -0.03 -5.81
C VAL A 38 11.96 0.69 -5.12
N PRO A 39 11.71 1.53 -4.09
CA PRO A 39 12.77 2.24 -3.40
C PRO A 39 13.55 1.28 -2.47
N SER A 40 14.65 1.75 -1.91
CA SER A 40 15.42 1.00 -0.90
C SER A 40 14.52 0.51 0.24
N MET A 41 14.70 -0.75 0.64
CA MET A 41 13.93 -1.41 1.70
C MET A 41 13.88 -0.60 3.00
N ASP A 42 14.94 0.13 3.34
CA ASP A 42 15.02 1.00 4.53
C ASP A 42 14.02 2.18 4.50
N ILE A 43 13.73 2.70 3.31
CA ILE A 43 12.79 3.80 3.12
C ILE A 43 11.36 3.26 3.18
N ILE A 44 11.12 2.10 2.57
CA ILE A 44 9.82 1.42 2.62
C ILE A 44 9.44 1.10 4.06
N SER A 45 10.35 0.52 4.83
CA SER A 45 10.09 0.13 6.22
C SER A 45 9.81 1.35 7.10
N LYS A 46 10.58 2.44 6.97
CA LYS A 46 10.33 3.69 7.69
C LYS A 46 8.95 4.26 7.39
N ARG A 47 8.56 4.30 6.10
CA ARG A 47 7.23 4.78 5.69
C ARG A 47 6.14 3.88 6.22
N LEU A 48 6.29 2.56 6.07
CA LEU A 48 5.33 1.58 6.55
C LEU A 48 5.12 1.70 8.06
N PHE A 49 6.21 1.85 8.81
CA PHE A 49 6.14 2.03 10.26
C PHE A 49 5.39 3.31 10.64
N PHE A 50 5.65 4.41 9.93
CA PHE A 50 4.95 5.67 10.13
C PHE A 50 3.44 5.55 9.86
N PHE A 51 3.05 5.00 8.71
CA PHE A 51 1.64 4.81 8.38
C PHE A 51 0.95 3.79 9.29
N ALA A 52 1.65 2.71 9.70
CA ALA A 52 1.14 1.74 10.66
C ALA A 52 0.93 2.36 12.04
N PHE A 53 1.84 3.24 12.48
CA PHE A 53 1.69 3.96 13.74
C PHE A 53 0.49 4.91 13.71
N ILE A 54 0.32 5.67 12.62
CA ILE A 54 -0.85 6.53 12.43
C ILE A 54 -2.15 5.72 12.38
N ALA A 55 -2.15 4.58 11.68
CA ALA A 55 -3.31 3.69 11.62
C ALA A 55 -3.67 3.12 13.00
N GLY A 56 -2.67 2.65 13.76
CA GLY A 56 -2.87 2.18 15.14
C GLY A 56 -3.38 3.30 16.06
N TRP A 57 -2.81 4.50 15.93
CA TRP A 57 -3.26 5.68 16.66
C TRP A 57 -4.71 6.04 16.31
N SER A 58 -5.07 5.95 15.03
CA SER A 58 -6.43 6.19 14.54
C SER A 58 -7.41 5.19 15.12
N ILE A 59 -7.07 3.89 15.16
CA ILE A 59 -7.91 2.85 15.77
C ILE A 59 -8.10 3.11 17.28
N ALA A 60 -7.03 3.50 17.99
CA ALA A 60 -7.10 3.78 19.42
C ALA A 60 -7.96 5.00 19.77
N THR A 61 -7.98 6.02 18.91
CA THR A 61 -8.72 7.29 19.13
C THR A 61 -10.07 7.35 18.41
N SER A 62 -10.47 6.26 17.75
CA SER A 62 -11.70 6.17 16.95
C SER A 62 -12.99 6.40 17.74
N ALA A 63 -12.95 6.20 19.05
CA ALA A 63 -14.11 6.37 19.92
C ALA A 63 -14.43 7.84 20.24
N GLU A 64 -13.46 8.76 20.10
CA GLU A 64 -13.60 10.15 20.59
C GLU A 64 -13.39 11.20 19.51
N ASN A 65 -12.53 10.95 18.52
CA ASN A 65 -12.25 11.89 17.44
C ASN A 65 -12.21 11.15 16.09
N GLY A 66 -12.87 11.73 15.08
CA GLY A 66 -12.87 11.16 13.73
C GLY A 66 -11.46 11.08 13.11
N PRO A 67 -11.20 10.13 12.19
CA PRO A 67 -9.87 9.85 11.61
C PRO A 67 -9.31 10.94 10.68
N ALA A 68 -10.04 12.06 10.52
CA ALA A 68 -9.74 13.10 9.54
C ALA A 68 -8.38 13.76 9.76
N PHE A 69 -7.98 13.98 11.02
CA PHE A 69 -6.68 14.59 11.32
C PHE A 69 -5.52 13.64 10.98
N GLN A 70 -5.66 12.37 11.33
CA GLN A 70 -4.71 11.32 10.95
C GLN A 70 -4.63 11.18 9.41
N LEU A 71 -5.76 11.29 8.71
CA LEU A 71 -5.83 11.33 7.25
C LEU A 71 -5.04 12.51 6.67
N ALA A 72 -5.22 13.72 7.21
CA ALA A 72 -4.50 14.89 6.74
C ALA A 72 -2.97 14.75 6.90
N ILE A 73 -2.49 14.26 8.06
CA ILE A 73 -1.06 14.00 8.29
C ILE A 73 -0.53 12.96 7.28
N SER A 74 -1.29 11.90 7.07
CA SER A 74 -0.92 10.82 6.14
C SER A 74 -0.84 11.31 4.69
N LEU A 75 -1.75 12.21 4.29
CA LEU A 75 -1.76 12.84 2.97
C LEU A 75 -0.57 13.80 2.81
N PHE A 76 -0.30 14.63 3.82
CA PHE A 76 0.84 15.56 3.79
C PHE A 76 2.17 14.80 3.69
N SER A 77 2.33 13.73 4.48
CA SER A 77 3.50 12.86 4.43
C SER A 77 3.64 12.18 3.07
N CYS A 78 2.53 11.71 2.48
CA CYS A 78 2.51 11.16 1.13
C CYS A 78 3.01 12.19 0.10
N ILE A 79 2.42 13.40 0.08
CA ILE A 79 2.81 14.48 -0.85
C ILE A 79 4.28 14.85 -0.66
N TYR A 80 4.76 14.94 0.58
CA TYR A 80 6.16 15.22 0.88
C TYR A 80 7.10 14.17 0.26
N PHE A 81 6.79 12.88 0.44
CA PHE A 81 7.58 11.79 -0.13
C PHE A 81 7.51 11.74 -1.67
N LEU A 82 6.35 12.06 -2.26
CA LEU A 82 6.23 12.17 -3.72
C LEU A 82 7.02 13.38 -4.24
N ASN A 83 7.04 14.49 -3.50
CA ASN A 83 7.77 15.69 -3.89
C ASN A 83 9.29 15.46 -3.84
N ASP A 84 9.78 14.72 -2.85
CA ASP A 84 11.20 14.31 -2.75
C ASP A 84 11.64 13.48 -3.98
N LYS A 85 10.74 12.63 -4.51
CA LYS A 85 10.97 11.81 -5.71
C LYS A 85 10.89 12.61 -7.01
N MET A 86 9.79 13.34 -7.21
CA MET A 86 9.46 14.00 -8.48
C MET A 86 10.10 15.39 -8.64
N LYS A 87 10.61 15.99 -7.55
CA LYS A 87 11.09 17.38 -7.45
C LYS A 87 10.09 18.41 -8.00
N ASN A 88 8.81 18.05 -8.02
CA ASN A 88 7.72 18.84 -8.60
C ASN A 88 6.52 18.80 -7.66
N LEU A 89 6.30 19.90 -6.94
CA LEU A 89 5.26 19.98 -5.91
C LEU A 89 3.85 19.80 -6.49
N LEU A 90 3.57 20.40 -7.65
CA LEU A 90 2.25 20.33 -8.28
C LEU A 90 1.90 18.89 -8.67
N ARG A 91 2.84 18.20 -9.33
CA ARG A 91 2.66 16.80 -9.75
C ARG A 91 2.58 15.87 -8.54
N ALA A 92 3.37 16.11 -7.48
CA ALA A 92 3.31 15.37 -6.23
C ALA A 92 1.96 15.54 -5.51
N SER A 93 1.44 16.76 -5.46
CA SER A 93 0.15 17.06 -4.85
C SER A 93 -1.00 16.40 -5.63
N THR A 94 -1.07 16.61 -6.96
CA THR A 94 -2.13 16.01 -7.79
C THR A 94 -2.10 14.49 -7.73
N THR A 95 -0.91 13.89 -7.70
CA THR A 95 -0.77 12.42 -7.57
C THR A 95 -1.16 11.97 -6.17
N GLY A 96 -0.77 12.68 -5.11
CA GLY A 96 -1.16 12.37 -3.73
C GLY A 96 -2.68 12.44 -3.51
N PHE A 97 -3.34 13.47 -4.07
CA PHE A 97 -4.80 13.56 -4.08
C PHE A 97 -5.44 12.46 -4.94
N GLY A 98 -4.87 12.13 -6.10
CA GLY A 98 -5.34 11.04 -6.93
C GLY A 98 -5.31 9.69 -6.19
N VAL A 99 -4.25 9.44 -5.42
CA VAL A 99 -4.13 8.25 -4.57
C VAL A 99 -5.15 8.27 -3.43
N LEU A 100 -5.36 9.42 -2.79
CA LEU A 100 -6.38 9.57 -1.75
C LEU A 100 -7.78 9.25 -2.28
N VAL A 101 -8.17 9.86 -3.41
CA VAL A 101 -9.48 9.64 -4.04
C VAL A 101 -9.62 8.19 -4.49
N GLY A 102 -8.57 7.61 -5.08
CA GLY A 102 -8.54 6.19 -5.44
C GLY A 102 -8.74 5.28 -4.22
N GLY A 103 -8.01 5.53 -3.13
CA GLY A 103 -8.17 4.82 -1.87
C GLY A 103 -9.55 5.00 -1.23
N TRP A 104 -10.16 6.18 -1.39
CA TRP A 104 -11.49 6.47 -0.88
C TRP A 104 -12.59 5.74 -1.68
N ILE A 105 -12.48 5.70 -3.01
CA ILE A 105 -13.40 4.95 -3.88
C ILE A 105 -13.29 3.46 -3.57
N VAL A 106 -12.06 2.92 -3.49
CA VAL A 106 -11.86 1.51 -3.14
C VAL A 106 -12.37 1.23 -1.73
N GLY A 107 -12.11 2.12 -0.77
CA GLY A 107 -12.68 2.01 0.58
C GLY A 107 -14.21 1.98 0.55
N SER A 108 -14.84 2.87 -0.21
CA SER A 108 -16.30 2.92 -0.33
C SER A 108 -16.90 1.66 -0.96
N MET A 109 -16.16 0.97 -1.83
CA MET A 109 -16.59 -0.33 -2.38
C MET A 109 -16.28 -1.50 -1.45
N LEU A 110 -15.14 -1.48 -0.76
CA LEU A 110 -14.67 -2.59 0.07
C LEU A 110 -15.38 -2.64 1.43
N VAL A 111 -15.65 -1.47 2.03
CA VAL A 111 -16.22 -1.34 3.38
C VAL A 111 -17.62 -1.94 3.49
N PRO A 112 -18.56 -1.71 2.55
CA PRO A 112 -19.88 -2.35 2.57
C PRO A 112 -19.84 -3.86 2.31
N LEU A 113 -18.75 -4.37 1.71
CA LEU A 113 -18.58 -5.80 1.44
C LEU A 113 -18.17 -6.60 2.70
N ILE A 114 -17.68 -5.92 3.74
CA ILE A 114 -17.21 -6.58 4.96
C ILE A 114 -18.43 -6.94 5.82
N PRO A 115 -18.63 -8.23 6.14
CA PRO A 115 -19.73 -8.66 7.01
C PRO A 115 -19.65 -7.96 8.36
N THR A 116 -20.74 -7.33 8.78
CA THR A 116 -20.87 -6.60 10.06
C THR A 116 -20.62 -7.47 11.29
N PHE A 117 -20.60 -8.80 11.15
CA PHE A 117 -20.26 -9.75 12.22
C PHE A 117 -18.76 -9.75 12.60
N ILE A 118 -17.88 -9.25 11.72
CA ILE A 118 -16.43 -9.17 11.95
C ILE A 118 -16.03 -7.79 12.48
N ILE A 119 -16.89 -6.78 12.29
CA ILE A 119 -16.60 -5.38 12.61
C ILE A 119 -16.96 -5.12 14.08
N PRO A 120 -15.99 -4.72 14.93
CA PRO A 120 -16.31 -4.29 16.28
C PRO A 120 -17.25 -3.09 16.23
N PRO A 121 -18.29 -3.00 17.07
CA PRO A 121 -19.24 -1.89 17.07
C PRO A 121 -18.62 -0.52 17.36
N THR A 122 -17.36 -0.47 17.80
CA THR A 122 -16.58 0.75 18.02
C THR A 122 -15.92 1.30 16.75
N TRP A 123 -15.93 0.56 15.64
CA TRP A 123 -15.28 0.96 14.39
C TRP A 123 -16.28 1.68 13.49
N SER A 124 -16.11 3.00 13.32
CA SER A 124 -16.96 3.76 12.41
C SER A 124 -16.67 3.38 10.96
N LEU A 125 -17.69 3.53 10.10
CA LEU A 125 -17.53 3.37 8.64
C LEU A 125 -16.41 4.28 8.10
N GLU A 126 -16.29 5.49 8.65
CA GLU A 126 -15.27 6.48 8.29
C GLU A 126 -13.86 6.01 8.64
N LEU A 127 -13.68 5.34 9.78
CA LEU A 127 -12.41 4.75 10.19
C LEU A 127 -11.96 3.69 9.19
N LEU A 128 -12.88 2.81 8.81
CA LEU A 128 -12.59 1.72 7.88
C LEU A 128 -12.20 2.25 6.50
N THR A 129 -12.93 3.24 5.98
CA THR A 129 -12.54 3.92 4.72
C THR A 129 -11.20 4.64 4.84
N SER A 130 -10.92 5.27 5.99
CA SER A 130 -9.65 5.96 6.23
C SER A 130 -8.46 5.00 6.32
N LEU A 131 -8.66 3.82 6.92
CA LEU A 131 -7.68 2.72 6.95
C LEU A 131 -7.30 2.25 5.55
N VAL A 132 -8.31 2.06 4.68
CA VAL A 132 -8.06 1.72 3.28
C VAL A 132 -7.29 2.86 2.60
N ALA A 133 -7.69 4.12 2.83
CA ALA A 133 -6.98 5.27 2.28
C ALA A 133 -5.51 5.35 2.78
N TYR A 134 -5.20 5.03 4.03
CA TYR A 134 -3.82 4.96 4.53
C TYR A 134 -2.97 3.94 3.77
N VAL A 135 -3.54 2.76 3.49
CA VAL A 135 -2.85 1.72 2.71
C VAL A 135 -2.59 2.22 1.30
N PHE A 136 -3.57 2.85 0.66
CA PHE A 136 -3.40 3.42 -0.68
C PHE A 136 -2.37 4.55 -0.69
N LEU A 137 -2.37 5.46 0.28
CA LEU A 137 -1.38 6.53 0.41
C LEU A 137 0.03 5.99 0.64
N PHE A 138 0.15 4.92 1.43
CA PHE A 138 1.43 4.22 1.61
C PHE A 138 1.91 3.59 0.29
N LEU A 139 1.04 2.86 -0.42
CA LEU A 139 1.38 2.26 -1.71
C LEU A 139 1.74 3.33 -2.74
N GLY A 140 0.95 4.39 -2.82
CA GLY A 140 1.19 5.51 -3.72
C GLY A 140 2.52 6.19 -3.45
N SER A 141 2.80 6.56 -2.19
CA SER A 141 4.09 7.18 -1.84
C SER A 141 5.29 6.26 -1.99
N THR A 142 5.11 4.96 -1.80
CA THR A 142 6.19 3.98 -1.90
C THR A 142 6.57 3.72 -3.34
N TYR A 143 5.57 3.59 -4.21
CA TYR A 143 5.80 3.00 -5.51
C TYR A 143 5.60 3.96 -6.69
N LEU A 144 4.82 5.03 -6.56
CA LEU A 144 4.65 5.98 -7.65
C LEU A 144 5.96 6.75 -7.91
N LYS A 145 6.18 7.01 -9.20
CA LYS A 145 7.35 7.71 -9.75
C LYS A 145 7.06 9.15 -10.14
#